data_AF-A0A8J7GE29-F1
#
_entry.id   AF-A0A8J7GE29-F1
#
_cell.length_a   1.000
_cell.length_b   1.000
_cell.length_c   1.000
_cell.angle_alpha   90.00
_cell.angle_beta   90.00
_cell.angle_gamma   90.00
#
_symmetry.space_group_name_H-M   'P 1'
#
loop_
_entity.id
_entity.type
_entity.pdbx_description
1 polymer ?
#
loop_
_entity_poly.entity_id
_entity_poly.type
_entity_poly.pdbx_seq_one_letter_code
_entity_poly.pdbx_strand_id
1 'polypeptide(L)'
;MTPHRLGYTTLGSQRQRPASAGTHRSPTIRAQAEASTGVDLYERDADGRIVDYRPEVHAYGRPAVIGDWYVFAGDWLTRHDDEHGVGRARVGYTGQLTSLFDGWAAFHATGDVVAVLVADHDADRARFRNRYTRDGLTPARVEAEVDLFRCRLTFDGQVLVWDDRAGAADDTCIAEIRPSRDGLYDLTALDWCWEPCHPAICDRVVGDPPPAVDLM
;
A
#
# COMPACT_ATOMS: atom_id res chain seq x y z
N MET A 1 -25.10 38.01 -26.99
CA MET A 1 -25.52 37.18 -25.85
C MET A 1 -25.14 35.75 -26.17
N THR A 2 -24.06 35.29 -25.56
CA THR A 2 -23.44 33.98 -25.78
C THR A 2 -23.00 33.49 -24.40
N PRO A 3 -23.42 32.30 -23.93
CA PRO A 3 -23.03 31.85 -22.60
C PRO A 3 -21.59 31.33 -22.61
N HIS A 4 -20.79 31.84 -21.69
CA HIS A 4 -19.43 31.39 -21.41
C HIS A 4 -19.45 29.98 -20.79
N ARG A 5 -18.65 29.07 -21.36
CA ARG A 5 -18.28 27.79 -20.75
C ARG A 5 -17.44 28.03 -19.51
N LEU A 6 -17.91 27.57 -18.35
CA LEU A 6 -17.10 27.40 -17.15
C LEU A 6 -16.22 26.15 -17.34
N GLY A 7 -14.90 26.37 -17.32
CA GLY A 7 -13.90 25.32 -17.32
C GLY A 7 -13.88 24.58 -15.99
N TYR A 8 -13.83 23.25 -16.07
CA TYR A 8 -13.51 22.39 -14.94
C TYR A 8 -11.99 22.36 -14.77
N THR A 9 -11.52 22.90 -13.65
CA THR A 9 -10.21 22.67 -13.02
C THR A 9 -10.58 22.36 -11.57
N THR A 10 -10.23 21.24 -10.93
CA THR A 10 -8.89 20.69 -10.74
C THR A 10 -9.03 19.20 -10.41
N LEU A 11 -8.43 18.33 -11.23
CA LEU A 11 -8.23 16.92 -10.90
C LEU A 11 -7.07 16.85 -9.89
N GLY A 12 -7.40 16.51 -8.64
CA GLY A 12 -6.40 16.06 -7.67
C GLY A 12 -5.71 14.82 -8.22
N SER A 13 -4.40 14.93 -8.40
CA SER A 13 -3.50 13.87 -8.86
C SER A 13 -3.43 12.74 -7.83
N GLN A 14 -4.44 11.85 -7.81
CA GLN A 14 -4.20 10.47 -7.41
C GLN A 14 -3.47 9.81 -8.57
N ARG A 15 -2.24 9.34 -8.33
CA ARG A 15 -1.49 8.56 -9.33
C ARG A 15 -2.40 7.41 -9.77
N GLN A 16 -2.86 7.47 -11.02
CA GLN A 16 -3.53 6.34 -11.64
C GLN A 16 -2.55 5.17 -11.60
N ARG A 17 -2.96 4.01 -11.06
CA ARG A 17 -2.33 2.74 -11.45
C ARG A 17 -2.32 2.76 -12.98
N PRO A 18 -1.17 2.59 -13.65
CA PRO A 18 -1.16 2.53 -15.10
C PRO A 18 -2.13 1.42 -15.50
N ALA A 19 -3.13 1.76 -16.31
CA ALA A 19 -3.98 0.77 -16.93
C ALA A 19 -3.05 -0.15 -17.72
N SER A 20 -2.85 -1.38 -17.24
CA SER A 20 -2.11 -2.42 -17.93
C SER A 20 -2.94 -2.93 -19.10
N ALA A 21 -3.16 -2.06 -20.08
CA ALA A 21 -3.59 -2.43 -21.41
C ALA A 21 -2.34 -2.89 -22.18
N GLY A 22 -2.02 -4.17 -22.04
CA GLY A 22 -0.92 -4.79 -22.79
C GLY A 22 -0.23 -5.87 -21.97
N THR A 23 -0.02 -7.00 -22.62
CA THR A 23 0.54 -8.27 -22.15
C THR A 23 1.97 -8.16 -21.59
N HIS A 24 2.17 -7.35 -20.55
CA HIS A 24 3.35 -7.39 -19.70
C HIS A 24 2.92 -7.97 -18.36
N ARG A 25 3.28 -9.23 -18.12
CA ARG A 25 3.32 -9.78 -16.77
C ARG A 25 4.34 -8.94 -15.99
N SER A 26 3.89 -7.91 -15.27
CA SER A 26 4.70 -7.34 -14.21
C SER A 26 5.05 -8.50 -13.28
N PRO A 27 6.33 -8.77 -13.00
CA PRO A 27 6.67 -9.75 -11.98
C PRO A 27 5.98 -9.31 -10.69
N THR A 28 5.26 -10.23 -10.06
CA THR A 28 4.59 -9.95 -8.78
C THR A 28 5.61 -9.40 -7.79
N ILE A 29 5.17 -8.54 -6.87
CA ILE A 29 6.01 -8.04 -5.78
C ILE A 29 6.81 -9.19 -5.12
N ARG A 30 6.17 -10.36 -4.95
CA ARG A 30 6.81 -11.57 -4.47
C ARG A 30 8.00 -12.04 -5.33
N ALA A 31 7.83 -12.12 -6.65
CA ALA A 31 8.90 -12.53 -7.56
C ALA A 31 10.06 -11.51 -7.59
N GLN A 32 9.77 -10.22 -7.36
CA GLN A 32 10.78 -9.17 -7.25
C GLN A 32 11.50 -9.20 -5.90
N ALA A 33 10.77 -9.44 -4.81
CA ALA A 33 11.31 -9.58 -3.46
C ALA A 33 12.23 -10.82 -3.35
N GLU A 34 11.82 -11.95 -3.95
CA GLU A 34 12.62 -13.18 -4.02
C GLU A 34 13.91 -13.01 -4.86
N ALA A 35 13.90 -12.11 -5.85
CA ALA A 35 15.07 -11.82 -6.69
C ALA A 35 16.03 -10.76 -6.10
N SER A 36 15.59 -9.98 -5.11
CA SER A 36 16.30 -8.77 -4.64
C SER A 36 17.17 -8.99 -3.41
N THR A 37 17.58 -10.24 -3.11
CA THR A 37 18.51 -10.51 -2.01
C THR A 37 19.90 -9.94 -2.34
N GLY A 38 20.15 -8.67 -2.00
CA GLY A 38 21.48 -8.05 -2.08
C GLY A 38 21.60 -6.76 -2.89
N VAL A 39 20.50 -6.02 -3.14
CA VAL A 39 20.61 -4.70 -3.79
C VAL A 39 21.05 -3.66 -2.75
N ASP A 40 22.28 -3.17 -2.89
CA ASP A 40 22.75 -2.00 -2.14
C ASP A 40 21.85 -0.80 -2.46
N LEU A 41 21.20 -0.25 -1.43
CA LEU A 41 20.29 0.91 -1.52
C LEU A 41 21.04 2.24 -1.71
N TYR A 42 22.32 2.18 -2.08
CA TYR A 42 23.23 3.32 -2.15
C TYR A 42 24.08 3.21 -3.40
N GLU A 43 24.08 4.24 -4.24
CA GLU A 43 25.14 4.40 -5.23
C GLU A 43 26.37 4.98 -4.52
N ARG A 44 27.53 4.32 -4.66
CA ARG A 44 28.80 4.79 -4.11
C ARG A 44 29.70 5.28 -5.24
N ASP A 45 30.37 6.41 -5.04
CA ASP A 45 31.42 6.84 -5.95
C ASP A 45 32.67 5.97 -5.85
N ALA A 46 33.63 6.24 -6.73
CA ALA A 46 34.90 5.52 -6.80
C ALA A 46 35.74 5.61 -5.51
N ASP A 47 35.45 6.57 -4.62
CA ASP A 47 36.11 6.73 -3.31
C ASP A 47 35.31 6.05 -2.17
N GLY A 48 34.21 5.37 -2.49
CA GLY A 48 33.35 4.66 -1.54
C GLY A 48 32.34 5.55 -0.81
N ARG A 49 32.18 6.82 -1.21
CA ARG A 49 31.21 7.76 -0.63
C ARG A 49 29.85 7.58 -1.29
N ILE A 50 28.78 7.70 -0.52
CA ILE A 50 27.41 7.59 -1.01
C ILE A 50 27.07 8.84 -1.83
N VAL A 51 26.66 8.67 -3.10
CA VAL A 51 26.39 9.75 -4.06
C VAL A 51 24.95 9.83 -4.56
N ASP A 52 24.16 8.76 -4.43
CA ASP A 52 22.70 8.80 -4.60
C ASP A 52 22.03 8.32 -3.30
N TYR A 53 21.49 9.27 -2.53
CA TYR A 53 20.79 9.04 -1.27
C TYR A 53 19.30 9.13 -1.56
N ARG A 54 18.61 7.99 -1.66
CA ARG A 54 17.15 7.95 -1.70
C ARG A 54 16.63 8.10 -0.25
N PRO A 55 15.99 9.23 0.12
CA PRO A 55 15.54 9.47 1.49
C PRO A 55 14.39 8.54 1.93
N GLU A 56 13.82 7.76 1.00
CA GLU A 56 12.42 7.30 1.03
C GLU A 56 12.18 5.96 1.75
N VAL A 57 13.20 5.34 2.34
CA VAL A 57 13.00 4.18 3.24
C VAL A 57 13.75 4.37 4.56
N HIS A 58 13.63 5.56 5.14
CA HIS A 58 14.04 5.79 6.52
C HIS A 58 12.84 5.60 7.44
N ALA A 59 12.81 4.49 8.15
CA ALA A 59 12.00 4.43 9.35
C ALA A 59 12.71 5.29 10.42
N TYR A 60 12.11 6.41 10.79
CA TYR A 60 12.61 7.26 11.87
C TYR A 60 14.02 7.83 11.64
N GLY A 61 14.35 8.25 10.41
CA GLY A 61 15.67 8.84 10.12
C GLY A 61 16.85 7.87 10.25
N ARG A 62 16.59 6.56 10.29
CA ARG A 62 17.60 5.49 10.28
C ARG A 62 17.33 4.52 9.12
N PRO A 63 18.36 3.81 8.64
CA PRO A 63 18.15 2.72 7.69
C PRO A 63 17.18 1.70 8.27
N ALA A 64 16.19 1.29 7.48
CA ALA A 64 15.31 0.20 7.86
C ALA A 64 16.07 -1.14 7.87
N VAL A 65 15.76 -2.01 8.84
CA VAL A 65 16.44 -3.27 9.10
C VAL A 65 15.43 -4.40 8.91
N ILE A 66 15.73 -5.35 8.03
CA ILE A 66 14.89 -6.54 7.83
C ILE A 66 14.83 -7.33 9.15
N GLY A 67 13.63 -7.71 9.57
CA GLY A 67 13.34 -8.39 10.82
C GLY A 67 12.91 -7.46 11.96
N ASP A 68 13.08 -6.13 11.82
CA ASP A 68 12.60 -5.16 12.80
C ASP A 68 11.14 -4.79 12.56
N TRP A 69 10.51 -4.23 13.59
CA TRP A 69 9.13 -3.76 13.56
C TRP A 69 9.06 -2.29 13.16
N TYR A 70 8.07 -1.94 12.36
CA TYR A 70 7.83 -0.58 11.90
C TYR A 70 6.34 -0.28 11.81
N VAL A 71 6.02 1.01 11.74
CA VAL A 71 4.72 1.45 11.21
C VAL A 71 4.87 1.56 9.70
N PHE A 72 3.88 1.06 8.97
CA PHE A 72 3.81 1.14 7.52
C PHE A 72 2.42 1.57 7.06
N ALA A 73 2.35 2.18 5.88
CA ALA A 73 1.10 2.56 5.25
C ALA A 73 1.12 2.18 3.77
N GLY A 74 -0.07 1.95 3.20
CA GLY A 74 -0.21 1.80 1.76
C GLY A 74 -0.22 3.16 1.09
N ASP A 75 0.36 3.26 -0.10
CA ASP A 75 0.34 4.47 -0.93
C ASP A 75 -1.06 5.09 -1.09
N TRP A 76 -2.09 4.24 -1.17
CA TRP A 76 -3.50 4.59 -1.29
C TRP A 76 -4.12 5.20 -0.02
N LEU A 77 -3.43 5.17 1.12
CA LEU A 77 -3.85 5.79 2.38
C LEU A 77 -3.24 7.19 2.60
N THR A 78 -2.33 7.60 1.73
CA THR A 78 -1.62 8.89 1.84
C THR A 78 -2.43 10.00 1.19
N ARG A 79 -2.69 11.07 1.94
CA ARG A 79 -3.25 12.32 1.42
C ARG A 79 -2.09 13.24 1.05
N HIS A 80 -1.99 13.62 -0.21
CA HIS A 80 -1.01 14.61 -0.70
C HIS A 80 -1.58 16.03 -0.67
N ASP A 81 -2.24 16.39 0.43
CA ASP A 81 -3.08 17.59 0.49
C ASP A 81 -2.51 18.66 1.43
N ASP A 82 -1.33 18.45 2.03
CA ASP A 82 -0.74 19.40 2.96
C ASP A 82 0.17 20.43 2.25
N GLU A 83 0.05 21.69 2.66
CA GLU A 83 0.83 22.84 2.14
C GLU A 83 2.35 22.70 2.40
N HIS A 84 2.76 21.66 3.12
CA HIS A 84 4.14 21.32 3.46
C HIS A 84 4.71 20.12 2.67
N GLY A 85 3.89 19.48 1.81
CA GLY A 85 4.32 18.36 0.97
C GLY A 85 4.64 17.07 1.74
N VAL A 86 4.28 16.97 3.02
CA VAL A 86 4.43 15.76 3.82
C VAL A 86 3.10 15.01 3.84
N GLY A 87 2.95 14.08 2.90
CA GLY A 87 1.74 13.27 2.78
C GLY A 87 1.35 12.63 4.12
N ARG A 88 0.16 12.95 4.64
CA ARG A 88 -0.35 12.34 5.88
C ARG A 88 -1.04 11.02 5.55
N ALA A 89 -0.72 9.98 6.30
CA ALA A 89 -1.39 8.69 6.19
C ALA A 89 -2.64 8.67 7.08
N ARG A 90 -3.76 8.20 6.55
CA ARG A 90 -5.01 8.09 7.32
C ARG A 90 -4.91 7.04 8.43
N VAL A 91 -4.19 5.97 8.16
CA VAL A 91 -3.94 4.84 9.06
C VAL A 91 -2.54 4.31 8.79
N GLY A 92 -1.76 4.09 9.84
CA GLY A 92 -0.55 3.27 9.81
C GLY A 92 -0.77 1.95 10.53
N TYR A 93 -0.15 0.89 10.05
CA TYR A 93 -0.21 -0.45 10.62
C TYR A 93 1.16 -0.86 11.12
N THR A 94 1.23 -1.59 12.23
CA THR A 94 2.50 -2.12 12.73
C THR A 94 2.80 -3.48 12.12
N GLY A 95 4.02 -3.69 11.65
CA GLY A 95 4.46 -4.96 11.10
C GLY A 95 5.97 -5.13 11.13
N GLN A 96 6.40 -6.38 11.02
CA GLN A 96 7.80 -6.74 10.86
C GLN A 96 8.20 -6.61 9.40
N LEU A 97 9.23 -5.83 9.12
CA LEU A 97 9.78 -5.68 7.76
C LEU A 97 10.44 -6.98 7.32
N THR A 98 10.06 -7.51 6.16
CA THR A 98 10.61 -8.76 5.63
C THR A 98 11.43 -8.58 4.37
N SER A 99 11.15 -7.54 3.59
CA SER A 99 11.92 -7.21 2.40
C SER A 99 11.76 -5.74 2.01
N LEU A 100 12.73 -5.23 1.26
CA LEU A 100 12.72 -3.95 0.59
C LEU A 100 13.03 -4.18 -0.89
N PHE A 101 12.25 -3.59 -1.79
CA PHE A 101 12.45 -3.72 -3.23
C PHE A 101 11.92 -2.49 -3.95
N ASP A 102 12.77 -1.86 -4.79
CA ASP A 102 12.43 -0.71 -5.65
C ASP A 102 11.59 0.40 -4.98
N GLY A 103 11.96 0.78 -3.75
CA GLY A 103 11.26 1.82 -2.96
C GLY A 103 10.06 1.34 -2.15
N TRP A 104 9.64 0.09 -2.31
CA TRP A 104 8.55 -0.54 -1.56
C TRP A 104 9.06 -1.51 -0.50
N ALA A 105 8.18 -1.81 0.44
CA ALA A 105 8.45 -2.70 1.55
C ALA A 105 7.44 -3.85 1.63
N ALA A 106 7.89 -4.91 2.26
CA ALA A 106 7.12 -6.12 2.54
C ALA A 106 7.01 -6.29 4.05
N PHE A 107 5.82 -6.64 4.54
CA PHE A 107 5.59 -6.76 5.97
C PHE A 107 4.90 -8.07 6.34
N HIS A 108 5.30 -8.57 7.50
CA HIS A 108 4.51 -9.50 8.28
C HIS A 108 3.71 -8.73 9.32
N ALA A 109 2.42 -9.05 9.50
CA ALA A 109 1.56 -8.41 10.49
C ALA A 109 0.77 -9.41 11.32
N THR A 110 0.41 -9.06 12.54
CA THR A 110 -0.41 -9.91 13.42
C THR A 110 -1.84 -10.01 12.90
N GLY A 111 -2.56 -11.07 13.29
CA GLY A 111 -3.97 -11.24 12.93
C GLY A 111 -4.86 -10.05 13.30
N ASP A 112 -4.63 -9.41 14.45
CA ASP A 112 -5.41 -8.25 14.88
C ASP A 112 -5.18 -7.03 13.98
N VAL A 113 -3.92 -6.78 13.58
CA VAL A 113 -3.58 -5.72 12.64
C VAL A 113 -4.21 -5.98 11.27
N VAL A 114 -4.14 -7.23 10.79
CA VAL A 114 -4.75 -7.61 9.50
C VAL A 114 -6.27 -7.52 9.56
N ALA A 115 -6.92 -7.89 10.66
CA ALA A 115 -8.36 -7.76 10.82
C ALA A 115 -8.84 -6.31 10.68
N VAL A 116 -8.10 -5.38 11.29
CA VAL A 116 -8.39 -3.95 11.16
C VAL A 116 -8.13 -3.45 9.74
N LEU A 117 -7.03 -3.88 9.10
CA LEU A 117 -6.73 -3.56 7.70
C LEU A 117 -7.84 -4.01 6.76
N VAL A 118 -8.37 -5.23 6.94
CA VAL A 118 -9.53 -5.74 6.17
C VAL A 118 -10.76 -4.86 6.36
N ALA A 119 -11.05 -4.48 7.61
CA ALA A 119 -12.19 -3.60 7.90
C ALA A 119 -12.02 -2.20 7.29
N ASP A 120 -10.82 -1.63 7.34
CA ASP A 120 -10.49 -0.35 6.72
C ASP A 120 -10.59 -0.42 5.20
N HIS A 121 -10.17 -1.53 4.59
CA HIS A 121 -10.30 -1.79 3.15
C HIS A 121 -11.76 -1.87 2.71
N ASP A 122 -12.62 -2.59 3.45
CA ASP A 122 -14.05 -2.65 3.14
C ASP A 122 -14.74 -1.29 3.32
N ALA A 123 -14.34 -0.52 4.33
CA ALA A 123 -14.81 0.85 4.50
C ALA A 123 -14.41 1.76 3.33
N ASP A 124 -13.21 1.59 2.76
CA ASP A 124 -12.79 2.32 1.56
C ASP A 124 -13.62 1.89 0.33
N ARG A 125 -13.82 0.58 0.14
CA ARG A 125 -14.72 0.05 -0.90
C ARG A 125 -16.13 0.64 -0.80
N ALA A 126 -16.68 0.75 0.41
CA ALA A 126 -17.98 1.37 0.66
C ALA A 126 -17.99 2.88 0.29
N ARG A 127 -16.90 3.62 0.53
CA ARG A 127 -16.76 5.02 0.08
C ARG A 127 -16.80 5.13 -1.45
N PHE A 128 -16.12 4.23 -2.16
CA PHE A 128 -16.18 4.18 -3.63
C PHE A 128 -17.58 3.84 -4.13
N ARG A 129 -18.27 2.86 -3.52
CA ARG A 129 -19.68 2.55 -3.86
C ARG A 129 -20.59 3.77 -3.76
N ASN A 130 -20.48 4.50 -2.65
CA ASN A 130 -21.26 5.72 -2.41
C ASN A 130 -20.94 6.81 -3.44
N ARG A 131 -19.65 6.98 -3.77
CA ARG A 131 -19.21 7.94 -4.80
C ARG A 131 -19.80 7.59 -6.16
N TYR A 132 -19.60 6.37 -6.65
CA TYR A 132 -20.08 5.96 -7.97
C TYR A 132 -21.60 5.97 -8.09
N THR A 133 -22.31 5.63 -7.00
CA THR A 133 -23.77 5.72 -6.94
C THR A 133 -24.23 7.18 -7.09
N ARG A 134 -23.58 8.11 -6.38
CA ARG A 134 -23.85 9.55 -6.51
C ARG A 134 -23.54 10.08 -7.91
N ASP A 135 -22.50 9.53 -8.55
CA ASP A 135 -22.11 9.86 -9.91
C ASP A 135 -23.06 9.24 -10.97
N GLY A 136 -24.10 8.51 -10.54
CA GLY A 136 -25.21 8.04 -11.36
C GLY A 136 -25.00 6.67 -12.01
N LEU A 137 -23.99 5.91 -11.57
CA LEU A 137 -23.76 4.55 -12.09
C LEU A 137 -24.88 3.61 -11.63
N THR A 138 -25.19 2.62 -12.46
CA THR A 138 -26.12 1.55 -12.08
C THR A 138 -25.48 0.65 -11.02
N PRO A 139 -26.26 -0.03 -10.15
CA PRO A 139 -25.70 -0.89 -9.11
C PRO A 139 -24.70 -1.93 -9.63
N ALA A 140 -24.97 -2.56 -10.78
CA ALA A 140 -24.06 -3.51 -11.40
C ALA A 140 -22.75 -2.87 -11.86
N ARG A 141 -22.79 -1.64 -12.37
CA ARG A 141 -21.59 -0.89 -12.74
C ARG A 141 -20.81 -0.41 -11.53
N VAL A 142 -21.50 -0.01 -10.44
CA VAL A 142 -20.85 0.36 -9.19
C VAL A 142 -19.96 -0.76 -8.67
N GLU A 143 -20.47 -2.00 -8.55
CA GLU A 143 -19.65 -3.10 -8.05
C GLU A 143 -18.51 -3.46 -9.01
N ALA A 144 -18.75 -3.43 -10.32
CA ALA A 144 -17.70 -3.69 -11.30
C ALA A 144 -16.55 -2.68 -11.20
N GLU A 145 -16.86 -1.38 -11.10
CA GLU A 145 -15.84 -0.35 -10.94
C GLU A 145 -15.11 -0.47 -9.60
N VAL A 146 -15.82 -0.76 -8.51
CA VAL A 146 -15.19 -0.97 -7.19
C VAL A 146 -14.23 -2.15 -7.23
N ASP A 147 -14.65 -3.29 -7.80
CA ASP A 147 -13.81 -4.48 -7.90
C ASP A 147 -12.58 -4.27 -8.81
N LEU A 148 -12.69 -3.41 -9.84
CA LEU A 148 -11.57 -3.02 -10.70
C LEU A 148 -10.53 -2.15 -9.97
N PHE A 149 -10.96 -1.21 -9.13
CA PHE A 149 -10.06 -0.26 -8.46
C PHE A 149 -9.59 -0.71 -7.07
N ARG A 150 -10.35 -1.61 -6.44
CA ARG A 150 -10.09 -2.18 -5.13
C ARG A 150 -10.44 -3.66 -5.22
N CYS A 151 -9.46 -4.53 -5.04
CA CYS A 151 -9.72 -5.97 -4.90
C CYS A 151 -10.63 -6.27 -3.70
N ARG A 152 -11.10 -7.50 -3.57
CA ARG A 152 -11.81 -7.95 -2.37
C ARG A 152 -10.83 -8.57 -1.39
N LEU A 153 -10.99 -8.23 -0.11
CA LEU A 153 -10.19 -8.78 0.97
C LEU A 153 -11.12 -9.30 2.06
N THR A 154 -11.03 -10.59 2.37
CA THR A 154 -11.95 -11.27 3.32
C THR A 154 -11.24 -12.34 4.12
N PHE A 155 -11.86 -12.83 5.18
CA PHE A 155 -11.40 -14.01 5.91
C PHE A 155 -12.28 -15.23 5.62
N ASP A 156 -11.65 -16.37 5.33
CA ASP A 156 -12.23 -17.70 5.47
C ASP A 156 -11.60 -18.39 6.69
N GLY A 157 -12.27 -18.30 7.84
CA GLY A 157 -11.68 -18.67 9.13
C GLY A 157 -10.44 -17.82 9.44
N GLN A 158 -9.27 -18.44 9.45
CA GLN A 158 -7.98 -17.76 9.63
C GLN A 158 -7.23 -17.54 8.31
N VAL A 159 -7.82 -17.85 7.17
CA VAL A 159 -7.20 -17.62 5.85
C VAL A 159 -7.63 -16.25 5.37
N LEU A 160 -6.67 -15.36 5.15
CA LEU A 160 -6.92 -14.10 4.46
C LEU A 160 -7.00 -14.39 2.95
N VAL A 161 -8.12 -14.03 2.34
CA VAL A 161 -8.38 -14.21 0.91
C VAL A 161 -8.33 -12.85 0.23
N TRP A 162 -7.37 -12.69 -0.69
CA TRP A 162 -7.23 -11.56 -1.60
C TRP A 162 -7.72 -11.98 -2.98
N ASP A 163 -8.79 -11.37 -3.46
CA ASP A 163 -9.42 -11.68 -4.76
C ASP A 163 -9.33 -10.45 -5.66
N ASP A 164 -8.37 -10.48 -6.59
CA ASP A 164 -8.09 -9.43 -7.57
C ASP A 164 -8.41 -9.87 -9.00
N ARG A 165 -9.31 -10.85 -9.17
CA ARG A 165 -9.71 -11.34 -10.51
C ARG A 165 -10.21 -10.23 -11.43
N ALA A 166 -10.94 -9.28 -10.86
CA ALA A 166 -11.43 -8.12 -11.59
C ALA A 166 -10.28 -7.18 -12.03
N GLY A 167 -9.41 -6.77 -11.09
CA GLY A 167 -8.31 -5.86 -11.37
C GLY A 167 -7.26 -6.46 -12.32
N ALA A 168 -6.92 -7.73 -12.14
CA ALA A 168 -5.96 -8.46 -12.97
C ALA A 168 -6.54 -8.97 -14.31
N ALA A 169 -7.87 -8.95 -14.48
CA ALA A 169 -8.57 -9.60 -15.58
C ALA A 169 -8.16 -11.07 -15.77
N ASP A 170 -7.97 -11.78 -14.66
CA ASP A 170 -7.52 -13.18 -14.59
C ASP A 170 -8.33 -13.93 -13.52
N ASP A 171 -9.12 -14.91 -13.94
CA ASP A 171 -10.00 -15.71 -13.06
C ASP A 171 -9.24 -16.54 -12.01
N THR A 172 -7.92 -16.64 -12.13
CA THR A 172 -7.04 -17.35 -11.19
C THR A 172 -6.35 -16.42 -10.20
N CYS A 173 -6.57 -15.10 -10.29
CA CYS A 173 -5.94 -14.09 -9.42
C CYS A 173 -6.61 -14.02 -8.03
N ILE A 174 -6.49 -15.12 -7.30
CA ILE A 174 -6.88 -15.25 -5.90
C ILE A 174 -5.66 -15.73 -5.11
N ALA A 175 -5.33 -15.03 -4.04
CA ALA A 175 -4.31 -15.45 -3.09
C ALA A 175 -4.94 -15.81 -1.75
N GLU A 176 -4.53 -16.96 -1.21
CA GLU A 176 -4.83 -17.40 0.14
C GLU A 176 -3.59 -17.23 1.01
N ILE A 177 -3.71 -16.43 2.07
CA ILE A 177 -2.61 -16.09 2.97
C ILE A 177 -2.96 -16.66 4.34
N ARG A 178 -2.19 -17.66 4.77
CA ARG A 178 -2.32 -18.26 6.10
C ARG A 178 -1.36 -17.57 7.07
N PRO A 179 -1.74 -17.41 8.34
CA PRO A 179 -0.79 -16.97 9.34
C PRO A 179 0.31 -18.03 9.48
N SER A 180 1.52 -17.57 9.75
CA SER A 180 2.64 -18.40 10.17
C SER A 180 2.34 -19.08 11.51
N ARG A 181 3.23 -19.96 11.96
CA ARG A 181 3.15 -20.58 13.29
C ARG A 181 3.09 -19.54 14.42
N ASP A 182 3.68 -18.37 14.20
CA ASP A 182 3.73 -17.28 15.17
C ASP A 182 2.52 -16.32 15.03
N GLY A 183 1.54 -16.64 14.18
CA GLY A 183 0.33 -15.84 13.98
C GLY A 183 0.50 -14.64 13.06
N LEU A 184 1.58 -14.60 12.28
CA LEU A 184 1.90 -13.49 11.38
C LEU A 184 1.46 -13.78 9.94
N TYR A 185 0.75 -12.85 9.31
CA TYR A 185 0.36 -12.92 7.91
C TYR A 185 1.41 -12.23 7.04
N ASP A 186 1.74 -12.86 5.92
CA ASP A 186 2.62 -12.27 4.90
C ASP A 186 1.83 -11.37 3.95
N LEU A 187 2.04 -10.06 4.07
CA LEU A 187 1.33 -9.06 3.27
C LEU A 187 1.98 -8.80 1.91
N THR A 188 3.12 -9.44 1.58
CA THR A 188 3.73 -9.36 0.23
C THR A 188 2.81 -9.91 -0.85
N ALA A 189 1.96 -10.85 -0.48
CA ALA A 189 1.01 -11.49 -1.38
C ALA A 189 -0.13 -10.57 -1.83
N LEU A 190 -0.29 -9.40 -1.21
CA LEU A 190 -1.38 -8.46 -1.53
C LEU A 190 -1.09 -7.59 -2.77
N ASP A 191 0.08 -7.74 -3.41
CA ASP A 191 0.55 -6.93 -4.55
C ASP A 191 0.35 -5.41 -4.35
N TRP A 192 0.45 -4.99 -3.09
CA TRP A 192 0.32 -3.61 -2.66
C TRP A 192 1.68 -3.03 -2.32
N CYS A 193 1.78 -1.76 -2.62
CA CYS A 193 2.93 -0.93 -2.41
C CYS A 193 2.90 -0.37 -0.98
N TRP A 194 3.62 -1.03 -0.07
CA TRP A 194 3.75 -0.58 1.32
C TRP A 194 5.00 0.26 1.50
N GLU A 195 4.89 1.29 2.34
CA GLU A 195 6.01 2.15 2.71
C GLU A 195 6.13 2.20 4.25
N PRO A 196 7.34 2.03 4.82
CA PRO A 196 7.57 2.36 6.22
C PRO A 196 7.34 3.85 6.44
N CYS A 197 6.66 4.21 7.53
CA CYS A 197 6.33 5.60 7.82
C CYS A 197 6.46 5.94 9.30
N HIS A 198 6.62 7.23 9.59
CA HIS A 198 6.67 7.72 10.96
C HIS A 198 5.25 7.73 11.58
N PRO A 199 5.04 7.22 12.81
CA PRO A 199 3.74 7.23 13.48
C PRO A 199 3.09 8.62 13.53
N ALA A 200 3.89 9.68 13.71
CA ALA A 200 3.40 11.07 13.78
C ALA A 200 2.77 11.59 12.46
N ILE A 201 3.04 10.95 11.32
CA ILE A 201 2.38 11.30 10.05
C ILE A 201 1.09 10.50 9.83
N CYS A 202 0.76 9.58 10.75
CA CYS A 202 -0.48 8.82 10.74
C CYS A 202 -1.55 9.49 11.61
N ASP A 203 -2.78 9.60 11.12
CA ASP A 203 -3.91 10.06 11.95
C ASP A 203 -4.30 9.01 13.01
N ARG A 204 -4.04 7.73 12.73
CA ARG A 204 -4.22 6.59 13.62
C ARG A 204 -3.16 5.53 13.35
N VAL A 205 -2.66 4.88 14.39
CA VAL A 205 -1.79 3.69 14.29
C VAL A 205 -2.52 2.47 14.84
N VAL A 206 -2.37 1.33 14.16
CA VAL A 206 -2.99 0.05 14.50
C VAL A 206 -1.92 -0.95 14.90
N GLY A 207 -2.12 -1.58 16.06
CA GLY A 207 -1.14 -2.45 16.71
C GLY A 207 -0.19 -1.68 17.61
N ASP A 208 0.69 -2.40 18.30
CA ASP A 208 1.65 -1.82 19.22
C ASP A 208 2.94 -1.49 18.48
N PRO A 209 3.25 -0.19 18.25
CA PRO A 209 4.52 0.16 17.63
C PRO A 209 5.66 -0.23 18.59
N PRO A 210 6.82 -0.66 18.05
CA PRO A 210 7.99 -0.85 18.90
C PRO A 210 8.32 0.47 19.61
N PRO A 211 8.93 0.42 20.82
CA PRO A 211 9.28 1.62 21.55
C PRO A 211 10.09 2.55 20.64
N ALA A 212 9.67 3.81 20.57
CA ALA A 212 10.33 4.81 19.74
C ALA A 212 11.83 4.83 20.09
N VAL A 213 12.67 4.67 19.07
CA VAL A 213 14.07 5.05 19.21
C VAL A 213 14.09 6.57 19.34
N ASP A 214 14.49 7.07 20.52
CA ASP A 214 14.69 8.50 20.74
C ASP A 214 15.56 9.06 19.60
N LEU A 215 14.99 10.04 18.90
CA LEU A 215 15.72 10.85 17.93
C LEU A 215 16.50 11.90 18.72
N MET A 216 17.73 11.56 19.09
CA MET A 216 18.74 12.54 19.53
C MET A 216 19.31 13.29 18.33
#